data_AF-A0A7L4YKA3-F1
#
_entry.id   AF-A0A7L4YKA3-F1
#
_cell.length_a   1.000
_cell.length_b   1.000
_cell.length_c   1.000
_cell.angle_alpha   90.00
_cell.angle_beta   90.00
_cell.angle_gamma   90.00
#
_symmetry.space_group_name_H-M   'P 1'
#
loop_
_entity.id
_entity.type
_entity.pdbx_description
1 polymer ?
#
loop_
_entity_poly.entity_id
_entity_poly.type
_entity_poly.pdbx_seq_one_letter_code
_entity_poly.pdbx_strand_id
1 'polypeptide(L)'
;MFDIERRHTGELSSVPESFTKREGRALVARQNAAISEGIVSNTRVQARGIVAATGVQLTGMLSREALFQAQGDPEAYRRCGTVVDAFALFSANEVRKP
;
A
#
# COMPACT_ATOMS: atom_id res chain seq x y z
N MET A 1 -2.20 9.88 35.34
CA MET A 1 -1.58 11.14 34.90
C MET A 1 -0.54 10.76 33.86
N PHE A 2 -0.94 10.73 32.58
CA PHE A 2 -0.03 10.43 31.47
C PHE A 2 0.35 11.77 30.86
N ASP A 3 1.60 12.18 31.05
CA ASP A 3 2.20 13.34 30.39
C ASP A 3 2.33 13.03 28.89
N ILE A 4 1.32 13.40 28.12
CA ILE A 4 1.34 13.44 26.65
C ILE A 4 1.77 14.86 26.23
N GLU A 5 2.86 15.38 26.80
CA GLU A 5 3.44 16.66 26.39
C GLU A 5 4.97 16.58 26.34
N ARG A 6 5.46 15.66 25.51
CA ARG A 6 6.65 15.97 24.72
C ARG A 6 6.26 15.85 23.26
N ARG A 7 5.71 16.94 22.72
CA ARG A 7 5.92 17.24 21.31
C ARG A 7 7.43 17.25 21.14
N HIS A 8 7.99 16.17 20.61
CA HIS A 8 9.20 16.29 19.83
C HIS A 8 8.80 17.23 18.68
N THR A 9 8.95 18.54 18.90
CA THR A 9 9.36 19.44 17.84
C THR A 9 10.66 18.83 17.37
N GLY A 10 10.58 17.89 16.43
CA GLY A 10 11.74 17.41 15.75
C GLY A 10 12.50 18.66 15.34
N GLU A 11 13.77 18.72 15.71
CA GLU A 11 14.75 19.58 15.06
C GLU A 11 14.82 19.16 13.60
N LEU A 12 13.74 19.42 12.87
CA LEU A 12 13.62 19.18 11.44
C LEU A 12 14.33 20.37 10.82
N SER A 13 15.57 20.11 10.40
CA SER A 13 16.51 21.05 9.80
C SER A 13 17.08 22.06 10.79
N SER A 14 18.14 21.68 11.51
CA SER A 14 19.19 22.67 11.77
C SER A 14 19.68 23.14 10.41
N VAL A 15 19.14 24.28 9.95
CA VAL A 15 19.67 24.97 8.79
C VAL A 15 21.17 25.12 9.05
N PRO A 16 22.06 24.60 8.19
CA PRO A 16 23.49 24.66 8.45
C PRO A 16 23.89 26.10 8.75
N GLU A 17 24.76 26.33 9.74
CA GLU A 17 25.15 27.69 10.15
C GLU A 17 25.73 28.52 9.01
N SER A 18 26.20 27.86 7.95
CA SER A 18 26.69 28.46 6.71
C SER A 18 25.60 29.01 5.77
N PHE A 19 24.33 28.73 6.02
CA PHE A 19 23.22 29.18 5.19
C PHE A 19 22.68 30.54 5.66
N THR A 20 22.40 31.42 4.72
CA THR A 20 21.62 32.63 5.00
C THR A 20 20.18 32.27 5.37
N LYS A 21 19.47 33.17 6.06
CA LYS A 21 18.05 32.98 6.41
C LYS A 21 17.17 32.65 5.18
N ARG A 22 17.50 33.20 4.01
CA ARG A 22 16.77 32.93 2.75
C ARG A 22 17.03 31.51 2.25
N GLU A 23 18.27 31.06 2.28
CA GLU A 23 18.65 29.71 1.87
C GLU A 23 18.09 28.67 2.84
N GLY A 24 18.09 28.95 4.14
CA GLY A 24 17.45 28.10 5.15
C GLY A 24 15.95 27.90 4.90
N ARG A 25 15.22 28.98 4.60
CA ARG A 25 13.79 28.88 4.24
C ARG A 25 13.57 28.06 2.97
N ALA A 26 14.42 28.26 1.95
CA ALA A 26 14.33 27.49 0.71
C ALA A 26 14.65 26.00 0.92
N LEU A 27 15.63 25.69 1.79
CA LEU A 27 15.99 24.33 2.15
C LEU A 27 14.83 23.62 2.85
N VAL A 28 14.26 24.24 3.89
CA VAL A 28 13.12 23.68 4.63
C VAL A 28 11.92 23.45 3.71
N ALA A 29 11.61 24.40 2.82
CA ALA A 29 10.53 24.24 1.86
C ALA A 29 10.75 23.02 0.93
N ARG A 30 11.97 22.84 0.42
CA ARG A 30 12.32 21.69 -0.44
C ARG A 30 12.29 20.36 0.33
N GLN A 31 12.78 20.34 1.57
CA GLN A 31 12.72 19.15 2.41
C GLN A 31 11.28 18.75 2.72
N ASN A 32 10.43 19.72 3.06
CA ASN A 32 9.01 19.46 3.30
C ASN A 32 8.29 18.94 2.05
N ALA A 33 8.62 19.49 0.88
CA ALA A 33 8.10 18.98 -0.39
C ALA A 33 8.54 17.51 -0.61
N ALA A 34 9.83 17.22 -0.48
CA ALA A 34 10.36 15.86 -0.64
C ALA A 34 9.77 14.86 0.38
N ILE A 35 9.60 15.27 1.64
CA ILE A 35 8.96 14.44 2.68
C ILE A 35 7.51 14.17 2.31
N SER A 36 6.77 15.20 1.88
CA SER A 36 5.36 15.05 1.50
C SER A 36 5.20 14.13 0.29
N GLU A 37 6.05 14.28 -0.72
CA GLU A 37 6.11 13.38 -1.88
C GLU A 37 6.43 11.94 -1.45
N GLY A 38 7.41 11.76 -0.57
CA GLY A 38 7.78 10.45 -0.02
C GLY A 38 6.64 9.80 0.76
N ILE A 39 5.90 10.55 1.58
CA ILE A 39 4.73 10.07 2.32
C ILE A 39 3.66 9.59 1.33
N VAL A 40 3.28 10.42 0.36
CA VAL A 40 2.24 10.06 -0.63
C VAL A 40 2.65 8.83 -1.43
N SER A 41 3.90 8.77 -1.88
CA SER A 41 4.44 7.63 -2.62
C SER A 41 4.39 6.35 -1.78
N ASN A 42 4.87 6.39 -0.54
CA ASN A 42 4.87 5.24 0.35
C ASN A 42 3.45 4.78 0.72
N THR A 43 2.52 5.69 0.96
CA THR A 43 1.12 5.34 1.22
C THR A 43 0.49 4.61 0.03
N ARG A 44 0.79 5.03 -1.21
CA ARG A 44 0.32 4.31 -2.41
C ARG A 44 0.88 2.90 -2.49
N VAL A 45 2.17 2.71 -2.20
CA VAL A 45 2.79 1.39 -2.17
C VAL A 45 2.16 0.49 -1.10
N GLN A 46 1.92 1.03 0.10
CA GLN A 46 1.26 0.29 1.18
C GLN A 46 -0.17 -0.11 0.80
N ALA A 47 -0.95 0.81 0.22
CA ALA A 47 -2.30 0.52 -0.25
C ALA A 47 -2.31 -0.61 -1.29
N ARG A 48 -1.40 -0.57 -2.26
CA ARG A 48 -1.22 -1.66 -3.24
C ARG A 48 -0.83 -2.99 -2.58
N GLY A 49 0.04 -2.94 -1.58
CA GLY A 49 0.44 -4.12 -0.80
C GLY A 49 -0.74 -4.77 -0.07
N ILE A 50 -1.62 -3.96 0.53
CA ILE A 50 -2.84 -4.45 1.19
C ILE A 50 -3.77 -5.12 0.17
N VAL A 51 -4.04 -4.46 -0.96
CA VAL A 51 -4.89 -5.03 -2.02
C VAL A 51 -4.31 -6.34 -2.55
N ALA A 52 -3.00 -6.42 -2.76
CA ALA A 52 -2.33 -7.64 -3.19
C ALA A 52 -2.48 -8.76 -2.16
N ALA A 53 -2.22 -8.48 -0.88
CA ALA A 53 -2.33 -9.47 0.18
C ALA A 53 -3.75 -10.00 0.33
N THR A 54 -4.75 -9.11 0.35
CA THR A 54 -6.16 -9.48 0.42
C THR A 54 -6.60 -10.26 -0.83
N GLY A 55 -6.19 -9.83 -2.03
CA GLY A 55 -6.50 -10.51 -3.28
C GLY A 55 -5.98 -11.94 -3.32
N VAL A 56 -4.75 -12.18 -2.86
CA VAL A 56 -4.16 -13.53 -2.75
C VAL A 56 -4.96 -14.39 -1.77
N GLN A 57 -5.29 -13.86 -0.59
CA GLN A 57 -6.07 -14.59 0.42
C GLN A 57 -7.46 -14.98 -0.12
N LEU A 58 -8.19 -14.03 -0.71
CA LEU A 58 -9.52 -14.26 -1.25
C LEU A 58 -9.50 -15.25 -2.43
N THR A 59 -8.51 -15.16 -3.32
CA THR A 59 -8.33 -16.13 -4.42
C THR A 59 -8.18 -17.55 -3.87
N GLY A 60 -7.38 -17.74 -2.82
CA GLY A 60 -7.24 -19.03 -2.15
C GLY A 60 -8.52 -19.53 -1.48
N MET A 61 -9.34 -18.64 -0.92
CA MET A 61 -10.66 -19.00 -0.37
C MET A 61 -11.63 -19.42 -1.47
N LEU A 62 -11.69 -18.67 -2.58
CA LEU A 62 -12.52 -19.00 -3.73
C LEU A 62 -12.12 -20.32 -4.39
N SER A 63 -10.81 -20.61 -4.47
CA SER A 63 -10.33 -21.89 -4.98
C SER A 63 -10.80 -23.08 -4.13
N ARG A 64 -10.78 -22.93 -2.80
CA ARG A 64 -11.33 -23.94 -1.88
C ARG A 64 -12.84 -24.11 -2.04
N GLU A 65 -13.57 -23.03 -2.21
CA GLU A 65 -15.01 -23.06 -2.45
C GLU A 65 -15.34 -23.74 -3.79
N ALA A 66 -14.58 -23.44 -4.84
CA ALA A 66 -14.73 -24.11 -6.15
C ALA A 66 -14.52 -25.63 -6.04
N LEU A 67 -13.53 -26.07 -5.25
CA LEU A 67 -13.32 -27.49 -4.97
C LEU A 67 -14.51 -28.11 -4.22
N PHE A 68 -15.03 -27.41 -3.21
CA PHE A 68 -16.18 -27.85 -2.43
C PHE A 68 -17.44 -28.02 -3.31
N GLN A 69 -17.76 -27.01 -4.12
CA GLN A 69 -18.93 -27.04 -5.00
C GLN A 69 -18.82 -28.08 -6.11
N ALA A 70 -17.61 -28.35 -6.59
CA ALA A 70 -17.39 -29.35 -7.62
C ALA A 70 -17.67 -30.78 -7.14
N GLN A 71 -17.59 -31.06 -5.83
CA GLN A 71 -17.85 -32.39 -5.24
C GLN A 71 -17.10 -33.54 -5.95
N GLY A 72 -15.90 -33.26 -6.47
CA GLY A 72 -15.09 -34.23 -7.22
C GLY A 72 -15.36 -34.31 -8.72
N ASP A 73 -16.36 -33.61 -9.26
CA ASP A 73 -16.59 -33.47 -10.71
C ASP A 73 -15.53 -32.54 -11.33
N PRO A 74 -14.64 -33.05 -12.21
CA PRO A 74 -13.62 -32.23 -12.86
C PRO A 74 -14.18 -31.16 -13.80
N GLU A 75 -15.36 -31.37 -14.37
CA GLU A 75 -16.00 -30.40 -15.28
C GLU A 75 -16.59 -29.23 -14.49
N ALA A 76 -17.31 -29.52 -13.39
CA ALA A 76 -17.76 -28.50 -12.46
C ALA A 76 -16.59 -27.69 -11.89
N TYR A 77 -15.50 -28.36 -11.47
CA TYR A 77 -14.31 -27.66 -10.99
C TYR A 77 -13.71 -26.71 -12.02
N ARG A 78 -13.66 -27.11 -13.30
CA ARG A 78 -13.15 -26.25 -14.38
C ARG A 78 -14.00 -25.00 -14.58
N ARG A 79 -15.33 -25.12 -14.50
CA ARG A 79 -16.27 -23.99 -14.60
C ARG A 79 -16.16 -23.04 -13.41
N CYS A 80 -16.11 -23.58 -12.19
CA CYS A 80 -15.92 -22.75 -11.00
C CYS A 80 -14.53 -22.11 -10.96
N GLY A 81 -13.50 -22.84 -11.39
CA GLY A 81 -12.12 -22.36 -11.49
C GLY A 81 -11.97 -21.15 -12.42
N THR A 82 -12.76 -21.06 -13.49
CA THR A 82 -12.74 -19.89 -14.39
C THR A 82 -13.15 -18.60 -13.67
N VAL A 83 -14.04 -18.69 -12.67
CA VAL A 83 -14.42 -17.55 -11.81
C VAL A 83 -13.27 -17.15 -10.88
N VAL A 84 -12.58 -18.14 -10.31
CA VAL A 84 -11.40 -17.93 -9.46
C VAL A 84 -10.29 -17.22 -10.25
N ASP A 85 -10.02 -17.69 -11.47
CA ASP A 85 -9.01 -17.11 -12.36
C ASP A 85 -9.38 -15.67 -12.76
N ALA A 86 -10.65 -15.41 -13.09
CA ALA A 86 -11.13 -14.07 -13.39
C ALA A 86 -10.95 -13.11 -12.21
N PHE A 87 -11.25 -13.57 -10.98
CA PHE A 87 -11.04 -12.79 -9.78
C PHE A 87 -9.55 -12.51 -9.51
N ALA A 88 -8.69 -13.52 -9.70
CA ALA A 88 -7.25 -13.39 -9.53
C ALA A 88 -6.67 -12.34 -10.49
N LEU A 89 -7.08 -12.40 -11.77
CA LEU A 89 -6.69 -11.42 -12.79
C LEU A 89 -7.20 -10.00 -12.46
N PHE A 90 -8.46 -9.88 -12.03
CA PHE A 90 -9.01 -8.60 -11.59
C PHE A 90 -8.18 -8.00 -10.45
N SER A 91 -7.92 -8.78 -9.39
CA SER A 91 -7.15 -8.35 -8.22
C SER A 91 -5.72 -7.93 -8.59
N ALA A 92 -5.07 -8.70 -9.47
CA ALA A 92 -3.73 -8.37 -9.96
C ALA A 92 -3.70 -7.04 -10.76
N ASN A 93 -4.76 -6.76 -11.52
CA ASN A 93 -4.86 -5.51 -12.27
C ASN A 93 -5.04 -4.29 -11.37
N GLU A 94 -5.76 -4.39 -10.25
CA GLU A 94 -5.88 -3.30 -9.28
C GLU A 94 -4.54 -2.89 -8.67
N VAL A 95 -3.62 -3.85 -8.49
CA VAL A 95 -2.26 -3.58 -8.00
C VAL A 95 -1.39 -2.89 -9.08
N ARG A 96 -1.62 -3.22 -10.36
CA ARG A 96 -0.83 -2.70 -11.49
C ARG A 96 -1.19 -1.26 -11.89
N LYS A 97 -2.39 -0.77 -11.54
CA LYS A 97 -2.84 0.58 -11.93
C LYS A 97 -1.88 1.67 -11.41
N PRO A 98 -1.57 2.70 -12.24
CA PRO A 98 -0.57 3.72 -11.96
C PRO A 98 -0.87 4.62 -10.76
#